data_AF-A0A521E193-F1
#
_entry.id   AF-A0A521E193-F1
#
_cell.length_a   1.000
_cell.length_b   1.000
_cell.length_c   1.000
_cell.angle_alpha   90.00
_cell.angle_beta   90.00
_cell.angle_gamma   90.00
#
_symmetry.space_group_name_H-M   'P 1'
#
loop_
_entity.id
_entity.type
_entity.pdbx_description
1 polymer ?
#
loop_
_entity_poly.entity_id
_entity_poly.type
_entity_poly.pdbx_seq_one_letter_code
_entity_poly.pdbx_strand_id
1 'polypeptide(L)'
;MAESKNFHTPERNHRERLITAYGLWLFLGVFGAHRFYLGRIQTGLLMALVGPFFLAFGLFFYLLPGLNISPLLVISPFLLWLISDAIRLPKWLAEQK
;
A
#
# COMPACT_ATOMS: atom_id res chain seq x y z
N MET A 1 25.92 -11.38 -35.59
CA MET A 1 24.50 -11.27 -36.01
C MET A 1 23.62 -11.69 -34.85
N ALA A 2 23.00 -10.72 -34.16
CA ALA A 2 21.78 -10.88 -33.37
C ALA A 2 21.54 -9.54 -32.66
N GLU A 3 21.02 -8.55 -33.38
CA GLU A 3 20.36 -7.44 -32.72
C GLU A 3 19.06 -8.00 -32.14
N SER A 4 19.12 -8.41 -30.86
CA SER A 4 17.95 -8.72 -30.05
C SER A 4 17.13 -7.43 -29.93
N LYS A 5 16.32 -7.15 -30.96
CA LYS A 5 15.31 -6.10 -30.92
C LYS A 5 14.39 -6.46 -29.77
N ASN A 6 14.60 -5.80 -28.64
CA ASN A 6 13.71 -5.85 -27.49
C ASN A 6 12.35 -5.35 -27.97
N PHE A 7 11.51 -6.27 -28.43
CA PHE A 7 10.11 -6.00 -28.68
C PHE A 7 9.51 -5.66 -27.32
N HIS A 8 9.52 -4.36 -26.98
CA HIS A 8 8.76 -3.81 -25.88
C HIS A 8 7.29 -3.89 -26.27
N THR A 9 6.71 -5.08 -26.15
CA THR A 9 5.26 -5.23 -26.21
C THR A 9 4.67 -4.41 -25.06
N PRO A 10 3.71 -3.51 -25.30
CA PRO A 10 3.14 -2.65 -24.26
C PRO A 10 2.55 -3.43 -23.07
N GLU A 11 2.18 -4.70 -23.30
CA GLU A 11 1.68 -5.65 -22.30
C GLU A 11 2.72 -5.97 -21.20
N ARG A 12 4.02 -6.06 -21.56
CA ARG A 12 5.11 -6.37 -20.61
C ARG A 12 5.34 -5.26 -19.60
N ASN A 13 5.38 -4.00 -20.05
CA ASN A 13 5.54 -2.83 -19.18
C ASN A 13 4.41 -2.73 -18.14
N HIS A 14 3.18 -3.09 -18.52
CA HIS A 14 2.05 -3.06 -17.59
C HIS A 14 2.20 -4.12 -16.48
N ARG A 15 2.60 -5.34 -16.83
CA ARG A 15 2.86 -6.43 -15.85
C ARG A 15 4.01 -6.08 -14.91
N GLU A 16 5.11 -5.53 -15.41
CA GLU A 16 6.26 -5.15 -14.58
C GLU A 16 5.90 -4.02 -13.60
N ARG A 17 5.10 -3.04 -14.02
CA ARG A 17 4.55 -2.00 -13.13
C ARG A 17 3.63 -2.59 -12.06
N LEU A 18 2.78 -3.56 -12.42
CA LEU A 18 1.92 -4.28 -11.46
C LEU A 18 2.75 -5.04 -10.43
N ILE A 19 3.72 -5.84 -10.88
CA ILE A 19 4.60 -6.64 -10.00
C ILE A 19 5.39 -5.71 -9.07
N THR A 20 5.91 -4.60 -9.59
CA THR A 20 6.61 -3.59 -8.79
C THR A 20 5.68 -2.97 -7.76
N ALA A 21 4.46 -2.56 -8.15
CA ALA A 21 3.51 -1.95 -7.24
C ALA A 21 3.02 -2.92 -6.14
N TYR A 22 2.75 -4.18 -6.47
CA TYR A 22 2.39 -5.22 -5.50
C TYR A 22 3.58 -5.63 -4.62
N GLY A 23 4.79 -5.68 -5.18
CA GLY A 23 6.02 -5.89 -4.42
C GLY A 23 6.23 -4.78 -3.39
N LEU A 24 6.13 -3.51 -3.80
CA LEU A 24 6.19 -2.37 -2.89
C LEU A 24 5.06 -2.41 -1.85
N TRP A 25 3.86 -2.86 -2.23
CA TRP A 25 2.74 -2.99 -1.30
C TRP A 25 2.97 -4.11 -0.26
N LEU A 26 3.55 -5.25 -0.64
CA LEU A 26 3.85 -6.32 0.33
C LEU A 26 4.97 -5.93 1.31
N PHE A 27 6.02 -5.25 0.82
CA PHE A 27 7.16 -4.88 1.67
C PHE A 27 6.92 -3.59 2.47
N LEU A 28 6.23 -2.62 1.89
CA LEU A 28 6.09 -1.25 2.43
C LEU A 28 4.62 -0.79 2.51
N GLY A 29 3.66 -1.72 2.48
CA GLY A 29 2.22 -1.43 2.45
C GLY A 29 1.71 -0.66 3.66
N VAL A 30 2.24 -0.94 4.86
CA VAL A 30 1.91 -0.19 6.08
C VAL A 30 2.46 1.24 6.04
N PHE A 31 3.56 1.44 5.31
CA PHE A 31 4.22 2.74 5.13
C PHE A 31 3.70 3.51 3.90
N GLY A 32 2.83 2.92 3.07
CA GLY A 32 2.18 3.61 1.95
C GLY A 32 3.06 3.88 0.71
N ALA A 33 4.19 3.19 0.55
CA ALA A 33 5.16 3.50 -0.52
C ALA A 33 4.63 3.25 -1.94
N HIS A 34 3.72 2.29 -2.11
CA HIS A 34 3.06 2.02 -3.39
C HIS A 34 2.25 3.23 -3.89
N ARG A 35 1.70 4.07 -2.99
CA ARG A 35 0.98 5.30 -3.36
C ARG A 35 1.91 6.43 -3.81
N PHE A 36 3.14 6.49 -3.30
CA PHE A 36 4.16 7.39 -3.81
C PHE A 36 4.54 7.02 -5.25
N TYR A 37 4.66 5.72 -5.54
CA TYR A 37 4.97 5.22 -6.89
C TYR A 37 3.86 5.52 -7.91
N LEU A 38 2.61 5.57 -7.48
CA LEU A 38 1.45 5.90 -8.33
C LEU A 38 1.23 7.42 -8.51
N GLY A 39 2.13 8.27 -8.03
CA GLY A 39 2.02 9.72 -8.09
C GLY A 39 1.01 10.32 -7.09
N ARG A 40 0.43 9.51 -6.19
CA ARG A 40 -0.54 9.96 -5.18
C ARG A 40 0.13 10.26 -3.83
N ILE A 41 1.13 11.12 -3.87
CA ILE A 41 2.01 11.49 -2.72
C ILE A 41 1.20 11.92 -1.50
N GLN A 42 0.20 12.80 -1.67
CA GLN A 42 -0.61 13.31 -0.55
C GLN A 42 -1.27 12.18 0.24
N THR A 43 -1.85 11.20 -0.47
CA THR A 43 -2.54 10.09 0.19
C THR A 43 -1.57 9.03 0.72
N GLY A 44 -0.40 8.86 0.10
CA GLY A 44 0.66 8.00 0.61
C GLY A 44 1.24 8.54 1.92
N LEU A 45 1.46 9.85 2.00
CA LEU A 45 1.95 10.51 3.22
C LEU A 45 0.92 10.42 4.35
N LEU A 46 -0.37 10.62 4.04
CA LEU A 46 -1.43 10.44 5.04
C LEU A 46 -1.44 9.01 5.57
N MET A 47 -1.26 8.00 4.72
CA MET A 47 -1.22 6.60 5.13
C MET A 47 0.02 6.29 5.98
N ALA A 48 1.17 6.85 5.62
CA ALA A 48 2.43 6.73 6.38
C ALA A 48 2.35 7.36 7.78
N LEU A 49 1.51 8.38 7.96
CA LEU A 49 1.26 9.01 9.27
C LEU A 49 0.16 8.28 10.06
N VAL A 50 -0.96 7.97 9.40
CA VAL A 50 -2.15 7.37 10.04
C VAL A 50 -1.88 5.92 10.47
N GLY A 51 -1.10 5.14 9.72
CA GLY A 51 -0.76 3.76 10.05
C GLY A 51 -0.05 3.59 11.40
N PRO A 52 1.14 4.17 11.60
CA PRO A 52 1.84 4.12 12.89
C PRO A 52 1.08 4.87 13.99
N PHE A 53 0.32 5.91 13.66
CA PHE A 53 -0.54 6.58 14.63
C PHE A 53 -1.62 5.64 15.18
N PHE A 54 -2.33 4.90 14.32
CA PHE A 54 -3.33 3.92 14.73
C PHE A 54 -2.73 2.75 15.53
N LEU A 55 -1.53 2.28 15.13
CA LEU A 55 -0.79 1.25 15.87
C LEU A 55 -0.38 1.74 17.27
N ALA A 56 0.20 2.94 17.36
CA ALA A 56 0.60 3.55 18.62
C ALA A 56 -0.61 3.83 19.52
N PHE A 57 -1.70 4.32 18.95
CA PHE A 57 -2.96 4.56 19.66
C PHE A 57 -3.57 3.26 20.18
N GLY A 58 -3.64 2.21 19.35
CA GLY A 58 -4.12 0.89 19.76
C GLY A 58 -3.27 0.29 20.88
N LEU A 59 -1.94 0.43 20.80
CA LEU A 59 -1.02 -0.02 21.85
C LEU A 59 -1.19 0.79 23.14
N PHE A 60 -1.40 2.11 23.03
CA PHE A 60 -1.66 3.00 24.16
C PHE A 60 -2.92 2.59 24.95
N PHE A 61 -4.03 2.28 24.25
CA PHE A 61 -5.24 1.79 24.91
C PHE A 61 -5.10 0.39 25.52
N TYR A 62 -4.29 -0.46 24.90
CA TYR A 62 -4.00 -1.79 25.44
C TYR A 62 -3.15 -1.75 26.70
N LEU A 63 -2.18 -0.82 26.78
CA LEU A 63 -1.36 -0.62 27.96
C LEU A 63 -2.12 0.04 29.12
N LEU A 64 -3.26 0.70 28.84
CA LEU A 64 -4.03 1.39 29.87
C LEU A 64 -4.72 0.36 30.79
N PRO A 65 -4.34 0.28 32.08
CA PRO A 65 -4.91 -0.71 32.99
C PRO A 65 -6.41 -0.41 33.20
N GLY A 66 -7.26 -1.39 32.93
CA GLY A 66 -8.71 -1.31 33.12
C GLY A 66 -9.55 -1.18 31.84
N LEU A 67 -8.94 -0.90 30.68
CA LEU A 67 -9.69 -0.76 29.43
C LEU A 67 -9.71 -2.04 28.56
N ASN A 68 -8.71 -2.93 28.67
CA ASN A 68 -8.61 -4.23 27.96
C ASN A 68 -9.03 -4.18 26.47
N ILE A 69 -8.86 -3.03 25.81
CA ILE A 69 -9.21 -2.89 24.39
C ILE A 69 -8.11 -3.57 23.60
N SER A 70 -8.50 -4.58 22.84
CA SER A 70 -7.58 -5.28 21.95
C SER A 70 -7.09 -4.32 20.86
N PRO A 71 -5.77 -4.17 20.63
CA PRO A 71 -5.22 -3.37 19.53
C PRO A 71 -5.79 -3.75 18.17
N LEU A 72 -6.16 -5.03 18.01
CA LEU A 72 -6.80 -5.55 16.80
C LEU A 72 -8.11 -4.84 16.43
N LEU A 73 -8.90 -4.39 17.42
CA LEU A 73 -10.13 -3.65 17.14
C LEU A 73 -9.84 -2.26 16.59
N VAL A 74 -8.82 -1.61 17.14
CA VAL A 74 -8.36 -0.28 16.69
C VAL A 74 -7.72 -0.37 15.31
N ILE A 75 -6.97 -1.45 15.04
CA ILE A 75 -6.27 -1.66 13.77
C ILE A 75 -7.17 -2.29 12.69
N SER A 76 -8.30 -2.91 13.05
CA SER A 76 -9.24 -3.54 12.10
C SER A 76 -9.69 -2.61 10.95
N PRO A 77 -10.15 -1.37 11.21
CA PRO A 77 -10.48 -0.41 10.15
C PRO A 77 -9.28 -0.11 9.24
N PHE A 78 -8.07 -0.05 9.81
CA PHE A 78 -6.84 0.18 9.05
C PHE A 78 -6.48 -1.00 8.14
N LEU A 79 -6.69 -2.25 8.61
CA LEU A 79 -6.51 -3.45 7.78
C LEU A 79 -7.54 -3.53 6.66
N LEU A 80 -8.81 -3.23 6.95
CA LEU A 80 -9.86 -3.16 5.92
C LEU A 80 -9.55 -2.10 4.87
N TRP A 81 -9.00 -0.96 5.30
CA TRP A 81 -8.52 0.08 4.41
C TRP A 81 -7.33 -0.40 3.56
N LEU A 82 -6.35 -1.10 4.15
CA LEU A 82 -5.20 -1.66 3.45
C LEU A 82 -5.61 -2.66 2.35
N ILE A 83 -6.57 -3.53 2.64
CA ILE A 83 -7.13 -4.50 1.68
C ILE A 83 -7.91 -3.77 0.58
N SER A 84 -8.74 -2.80 0.94
CA SER A 84 -9.48 -1.97 -0.03
C SER A 84 -8.55 -1.23 -0.97
N ASP A 85 -7.35 -0.88 -0.51
CA ASP A 85 -6.33 -0.21 -1.30
C ASP A 85 -5.68 -1.14 -2.33
N ALA A 86 -5.36 -2.37 -1.92
CA ALA A 86 -4.83 -3.40 -2.80
C ALA A 86 -5.76 -3.65 -4.00
N ILE A 87 -7.08 -3.66 -3.76
CA ILE A 87 -8.10 -3.85 -4.81
C ILE A 87 -8.14 -2.67 -5.80
N ARG A 88 -7.87 -1.44 -5.34
CA ARG A 88 -7.88 -0.24 -6.20
C ARG A 88 -6.58 -0.04 -6.99
N LEU A 89 -5.49 -0.67 -6.56
CA LEU A 89 -4.18 -0.62 -7.20
C LEU A 89 -4.20 -0.89 -8.73
N PRO A 90 -4.80 -1.98 -9.24
CA PRO A 90 -4.84 -2.24 -10.69
C PRO A 90 -5.65 -1.18 -11.45
N LYS A 91 -6.72 -0.63 -10.84
CA LYS A 91 -7.50 0.46 -11.44
C LYS A 91 -6.64 1.71 -11.65
N TRP A 92 -5.87 2.11 -10.64
CA TRP A 92 -5.03 3.31 -10.74
C TRP A 92 -3.88 3.15 -11.73
N LEU A 93 -3.35 1.93 -11.90
CA LEU A 93 -2.35 1.65 -12.94
C LEU A 93 -2.93 1.70 -14.35
N ALA A 94 -4.21 1.35 -14.52
CA ALA A 94 -4.91 1.46 -15.80
C ALA A 94 -5.26 2.91 -16.18
N GLU A 95 -5.44 3.80 -15.19
CA GLU A 95 -5.69 5.24 -15.39
C GLU A 95 -4.45 6.01 -15.89
N GLN A 96 -3.23 5.48 -15.69
CA GLN A 96 -1.96 6.10 -16.08
C GLN A 96 -1.59 5.83 -17.56
N LYS A 97 -2.57 5.89 -18.48
CA LYS A 97 -2.39 5.65 -19.93
C LYS A 97 -2.15 6.95 -20.70
#